data_AF-A0A660VN15-F1
#
_entry.id   AF-A0A660VN15-F1
#
_cell.length_a   1.000
_cell.length_b   1.000
_cell.length_c   1.000
_cell.angle_alpha   90.00
_cell.angle_beta   90.00
_cell.angle_gamma   90.00
#
_symmetry.space_group_name_H-M   'P 1'
#
loop_
_entity.id
_entity.type
_entity.pdbx_description
1 polymer ?
#
loop_
_entity_poly.entity_id
_entity_poly.type
_entity_poly.pdbx_seq_one_letter_code
_entity_poly.pdbx_strand_id
1 'polypeptide(L)'
;MAVYEYKAIRPDGRVTRGVIDADTPGEAVEQLRIRGIYVTDITSVEERFRRRRMPLLGRLRGVSMSELAVVTRQFATLVRSGVPLAEALQALTRQTESQQLQTTLRDVREKVTQGMSLADALALHPQVFSDLYVNMVRAGEASGTLDAILARLADYLQKQYRLVSRIWAALTYPIMMVCIGTGVVLFLMTYLIPKVLNILKARNQPLPQITLIVKAVSDFILNYWPFLIVGVVGLVTFLSLASKTKTGKKRIDSLLLRLPIVGALFRKQAVSRFSMTMSILLRSGLPVIRSLEIVRDLVGNEVV
;
A
#
# COMPACT_ATOMS: atom_id res chain seq x y z
N MET A 1 13.21 -19.34 -6.60
CA MET A 1 12.75 -20.30 -7.62
C MET A 1 11.42 -20.86 -7.17
N ALA A 2 10.41 -20.83 -8.03
CA ALA A 2 9.08 -21.35 -7.73
C ALA A 2 8.94 -22.77 -8.30
N VAL A 3 8.20 -23.64 -7.60
CA VAL A 3 7.97 -25.02 -8.03
C VAL A 3 6.64 -25.08 -8.78
N TYR A 4 6.68 -25.55 -10.03
CA TYR A 4 5.49 -25.73 -10.86
C TYR A 4 5.17 -27.21 -11.03
N GLU A 5 3.93 -27.58 -10.78
CA GLU A 5 3.40 -28.90 -11.12
C GLU A 5 2.86 -28.84 -12.55
N TYR A 6 3.30 -29.76 -13.40
CA TYR A 6 2.89 -29.80 -14.80
C TYR A 6 2.22 -31.13 -15.17
N LYS A 7 1.26 -31.06 -16.07
CA LYS A 7 0.69 -32.21 -16.80
C LYS A 7 1.04 -32.02 -18.26
N ALA A 8 1.78 -32.97 -18.82
CA ALA A 8 2.31 -32.87 -20.17
C ALA A 8 2.19 -34.18 -20.93
N ILE A 9 2.33 -34.10 -22.25
CA ILE A 9 2.31 -35.24 -23.16
C ILE A 9 3.73 -35.41 -23.71
N ARG A 10 4.27 -36.62 -23.58
CA ARG A 10 5.55 -37.00 -24.18
C ARG A 10 5.37 -37.37 -25.66
N PRO A 11 6.45 -37.46 -26.45
CA PRO A 11 6.38 -37.82 -27.87
C PRO A 11 5.80 -39.22 -28.12
N ASP A 12 5.80 -40.08 -27.09
CA ASP A 12 5.18 -41.41 -27.08
C ASP A 12 3.65 -41.39 -26.81
N GLY A 13 3.05 -40.19 -26.72
CA GLY A 13 1.62 -40.00 -26.42
C GLY A 13 1.24 -40.23 -24.96
N ARG A 14 2.19 -40.55 -24.07
CA ARG A 14 1.89 -40.80 -22.65
C ARG A 14 1.79 -39.49 -21.88
N VAL A 15 0.75 -39.39 -21.06
CA VAL A 15 0.57 -38.27 -20.14
C VAL A 15 1.50 -38.45 -18.95
N THR A 16 2.43 -37.52 -18.77
CA THR A 16 3.36 -37.47 -17.64
C THR A 16 3.01 -36.30 -16.71
N ARG A 17 3.19 -36.52 -15.41
CA ARG A 17 3.05 -35.48 -14.39
C ARG A 17 4.36 -35.37 -13.65
N GLY A 18 4.79 -34.15 -13.37
CA GLY A 18 6.03 -33.89 -12.67
C GLY A 18 6.05 -32.50 -12.06
N VAL A 19 7.13 -32.20 -11.37
CA VAL A 19 7.43 -30.87 -10.85
C VAL A 19 8.70 -30.34 -11.51
N ILE A 20 8.72 -29.04 -11.78
CA ILE A 20 9.90 -28.35 -12.32
C ILE A 20 10.12 -27.04 -11.59
N ASP A 21 11.39 -26.74 -11.33
CA ASP A 21 11.81 -25.49 -10.73
C ASP A 21 12.06 -24.45 -11.83
N ALA A 22 11.33 -23.34 -11.77
CA ALA A 22 11.50 -22.23 -12.71
C ALA A 22 11.19 -20.90 -12.01
N ASP A 23 11.65 -19.79 -12.57
CA ASP A 23 11.33 -18.46 -12.04
C ASP A 23 10.03 -17.89 -12.61
N THR A 24 9.55 -18.40 -13.75
CA THR A 24 8.27 -18.03 -14.39
C THR A 24 7.56 -19.26 -15.00
N PRO A 25 6.22 -19.22 -15.17
CA PRO A 25 5.51 -20.31 -15.83
C PRO A 25 5.94 -20.48 -17.30
N GLY A 26 6.27 -19.38 -17.98
CA GLY A 26 6.80 -19.42 -19.35
C GLY A 26 8.16 -20.14 -19.43
N GLU A 27 9.06 -19.86 -18.49
CA GLU A 27 10.35 -20.57 -18.39
C GLU A 27 10.17 -22.05 -18.07
N ALA A 28 9.22 -22.42 -17.19
CA ALA A 28 8.91 -23.82 -16.92
C ALA A 28 8.43 -24.55 -18.19
N VAL A 29 7.56 -23.92 -18.98
CA VAL A 29 7.09 -24.47 -20.26
C VAL A 29 8.25 -24.59 -21.25
N GLU A 30 9.13 -23.60 -21.33
CA GLU A 30 10.29 -23.62 -22.21
C GLU A 30 11.27 -24.74 -21.87
N GLN A 31 11.61 -24.89 -20.58
CA GLN A 31 12.48 -25.97 -20.10
C GLN A 31 11.89 -27.36 -20.37
N LEU A 32 10.57 -27.51 -20.26
CA LEU A 32 9.87 -28.77 -20.59
C LEU A 32 9.85 -29.02 -22.10
N ARG A 33 9.67 -27.97 -22.91
CA ARG A 33 9.72 -28.06 -24.38
C ARG A 33 11.08 -28.50 -24.88
N ILE A 34 12.18 -27.97 -24.31
CA ILE A 34 13.56 -28.39 -24.63
C ILE A 34 13.78 -29.89 -24.34
N ARG A 35 13.08 -30.44 -23.33
CA ARG A 35 13.11 -31.88 -22.99
C ARG A 35 12.16 -32.73 -23.85
N GLY A 36 11.53 -32.15 -24.87
CA GLY A 36 10.57 -32.83 -25.74
C GLY A 36 9.23 -33.12 -25.06
N ILE A 37 8.90 -32.44 -23.96
CA ILE A 37 7.69 -32.64 -23.16
C ILE A 37 6.73 -31.47 -23.44
N TYR A 38 5.55 -31.77 -24.01
CA TYR A 38 4.58 -30.75 -24.38
C TYR A 38 3.53 -30.54 -23.28
N VAL A 39 3.56 -29.37 -22.64
CA VAL A 39 2.72 -29.05 -21.49
C VAL A 39 1.27 -28.82 -21.89
N THR A 40 0.35 -29.52 -21.24
CA THR A 40 -1.11 -29.35 -21.41
C THR A 40 -1.70 -28.47 -20.31
N ASP A 41 -1.16 -28.56 -19.09
CA ASP A 41 -1.60 -27.78 -17.94
C ASP A 41 -0.40 -27.54 -17.01
N ILE A 42 -0.24 -26.31 -16.52
CA ILE A 42 0.81 -25.93 -15.58
C ILE A 42 0.21 -25.10 -14.46
N THR A 43 0.45 -25.53 -13.22
CA THR A 43 -0.08 -24.86 -12.03
C THR A 43 1.05 -24.69 -11.01
N SER A 44 1.16 -23.51 -10.40
CA SER A 44 2.15 -23.31 -9.34
C SER A 44 1.74 -24.04 -8.06
N VAL A 45 2.69 -24.72 -7.40
CA VAL A 45 2.42 -25.46 -6.16
C VAL A 45 1.98 -24.50 -5.04
N GLU A 46 2.51 -23.27 -5.02
CA GLU A 46 2.10 -22.22 -4.07
C GLU A 46 0.65 -21.73 -4.26
N GLU A 47 0.13 -21.70 -5.49
CA GLU A 47 -1.29 -21.35 -5.73
C GLU A 47 -2.25 -22.42 -5.20
N ARG A 48 -1.85 -23.70 -5.26
CA ARG A 48 -2.66 -24.81 -4.73
C ARG A 48 -2.76 -24.75 -3.21
N PHE A 49 -1.68 -24.40 -2.52
CA PHE A 49 -1.68 -24.18 -1.06
C PHE A 49 -2.44 -22.89 -0.67
N ARG A 50 -2.37 -21.82 -1.48
CA ARG A 50 -3.15 -20.59 -1.25
C ARG A 50 -4.65 -20.77 -1.41
N ARG A 51 -5.12 -21.61 -2.34
CA ARG A 51 -6.57 -21.86 -2.53
C ARG A 51 -7.22 -22.62 -1.36
N ARG A 52 -6.44 -23.33 -0.52
CA ARG A 52 -6.97 -24.15 0.57
C ARG A 52 -6.98 -23.47 1.96
N ARG A 53 -6.42 -22.26 2.08
CA ARG A 53 -6.52 -21.44 3.30
C ARG A 53 -7.45 -20.25 3.05
N MET A 54 -8.45 -20.09 3.91
CA MET A 54 -9.31 -18.89 3.95
C MET A 54 -8.44 -17.61 3.89
N PRO A 55 -8.69 -16.69 2.94
CA PRO A 55 -7.87 -15.49 2.79
C PRO A 55 -8.45 -14.35 3.64
N LEU A 56 -8.27 -14.39 4.96
CA LEU A 56 -8.68 -13.29 5.84
C LEU A 56 -7.52 -12.33 6.20
N LEU A 57 -6.26 -12.76 6.11
CA LEU A 57 -5.12 -11.94 6.55
C LEU A 57 -3.96 -11.75 5.54
N GLY A 58 -3.98 -12.43 4.39
CA GLY A 58 -2.81 -12.48 3.49
C GLY A 58 -2.67 -11.33 2.48
N ARG A 59 -3.64 -10.43 2.37
CA ARG A 59 -3.74 -9.45 1.27
C ARG A 59 -3.31 -8.02 1.62
N LEU A 60 -2.69 -7.81 2.78
CA LEU A 60 -2.41 -6.45 3.31
C LEU A 60 -0.96 -5.97 3.17
N ARG A 61 -0.02 -6.79 2.69
CA ARG A 61 1.32 -6.27 2.37
C ARG A 61 1.29 -5.71 0.96
N GLY A 62 0.89 -4.44 0.84
CA GLY A 62 1.23 -3.61 -0.32
C GLY A 62 2.70 -3.22 -0.30
N VAL A 63 3.24 -2.85 -1.46
CA VAL A 63 4.64 -2.39 -1.60
C VAL A 63 4.82 -1.08 -0.83
N SER A 64 5.88 -0.96 -0.04
CA SER A 64 6.14 0.27 0.71
C SER A 64 6.56 1.40 -0.24
N MET A 65 6.12 2.63 0.04
CA MET A 65 6.49 3.80 -0.76
C MET A 65 8.01 4.03 -0.79
N SER A 66 8.71 3.64 0.28
CA SER A 66 10.17 3.71 0.37
C SER A 66 10.84 2.71 -0.57
N GLU A 67 10.40 1.45 -0.57
CA GLU A 67 10.91 0.43 -1.49
C GLU A 67 10.73 0.85 -2.95
N LEU A 68 9.52 1.31 -3.30
CA LEU A 68 9.24 1.79 -4.65
C LEU A 68 10.16 2.97 -5.02
N ALA A 69 10.36 3.93 -4.11
CA ALA A 69 11.27 5.06 -4.35
C ALA A 69 12.72 4.61 -4.63
N VAL A 70 13.22 3.62 -3.88
CA VAL A 70 14.57 3.07 -4.05
C VAL A 70 14.69 2.33 -5.38
N VAL A 71 13.73 1.45 -5.69
CA VAL A 71 13.73 0.71 -6.96
C VAL A 71 13.63 1.65 -8.15
N THR A 72 12.77 2.68 -8.11
CA THR A 72 12.69 3.67 -9.17
C THR A 72 13.99 4.47 -9.31
N ARG A 73 14.70 4.77 -8.22
CA ARG A 73 16.01 5.44 -8.26
C ARG A 73 17.08 4.56 -8.91
N GLN A 74 17.13 3.29 -8.54
CA GLN A 74 18.04 2.32 -9.13
C GLN A 74 17.75 2.15 -10.62
N PHE A 75 16.46 2.07 -10.98
CA PHE A 75 16.05 1.98 -12.37
C PHE A 75 16.50 3.19 -13.18
N ALA A 76 16.27 4.40 -12.66
CA ALA A 76 16.72 5.64 -13.29
C ALA A 76 18.24 5.65 -13.51
N THR A 77 19.01 5.10 -12.58
CA THR A 77 20.47 5.02 -12.70
C THR A 77 20.91 4.04 -13.79
N LEU A 78 20.29 2.85 -13.84
CA LEU A 78 20.59 1.82 -14.85
C LEU A 78 20.24 2.31 -16.26
N VAL A 79 19.05 2.89 -16.44
CA VAL A 79 18.60 3.42 -17.73
C VAL A 79 19.50 4.59 -18.16
N ARG A 80 19.87 5.49 -17.24
CA ARG A 80 20.81 6.59 -17.55
C ARG A 80 22.19 6.11 -17.96
N SER A 81 22.65 4.95 -17.47
CA SER A 81 23.90 4.32 -17.92
C SER A 81 23.79 3.57 -19.26
N GLY A 82 22.63 3.63 -19.93
CA GLY A 82 22.42 2.96 -21.21
C GLY A 82 22.17 1.45 -21.09
N VAL A 83 21.91 0.95 -19.88
CA VAL A 83 21.57 -0.47 -19.69
C VAL A 83 20.21 -0.76 -20.34
N PRO A 84 20.08 -1.80 -21.17
CA PRO A 84 18.81 -2.18 -21.79
C PRO A 84 17.70 -2.40 -20.75
N LEU A 85 16.45 -2.03 -21.08
CA LEU A 85 15.33 -2.07 -20.13
C LEU A 85 15.09 -3.46 -19.53
N ALA A 86 15.18 -4.52 -20.35
CA ALA A 86 15.00 -5.89 -19.88
C ALA A 86 16.07 -6.30 -18.86
N GLU A 87 17.33 -5.91 -19.08
CA GLU A 87 18.46 -6.17 -18.18
C GLU A 87 18.33 -5.34 -16.90
N ALA A 88 17.95 -4.07 -17.02
CA ALA A 88 17.70 -3.20 -15.88
C ALA A 88 16.60 -3.77 -14.98
N LEU A 89 15.47 -4.21 -15.55
CA LEU A 89 14.38 -4.84 -14.80
C LEU A 89 14.82 -6.18 -14.16
N GLN A 90 15.65 -6.96 -14.83
CA GLN A 90 16.24 -8.18 -14.24
C GLN A 90 17.14 -7.86 -13.05
N ALA A 91 17.99 -6.84 -13.16
CA ALA A 91 18.86 -6.40 -12.07
C ALA A 91 18.04 -5.93 -10.85
N LEU A 92 16.97 -5.16 -11.07
CA LEU A 92 16.07 -4.71 -10.00
C LEU A 92 15.33 -5.86 -9.33
N THR A 93 14.91 -6.86 -10.11
CA THR A 93 14.25 -8.07 -9.59
C THR A 93 15.15 -8.83 -8.62
N ARG A 94 16.47 -8.87 -8.89
CA ARG A 94 17.46 -9.54 -8.02
C ARG A 94 17.80 -8.75 -6.75
N GLN A 95 17.72 -7.42 -6.80
CA GLN A 95 18.07 -6.53 -5.69
C GLN A 95 16.90 -6.24 -4.74
N THR A 96 15.66 -6.50 -5.18
CA THR A 96 14.46 -6.17 -4.40
C THR A 96 14.19 -7.24 -3.33
N GLU A 97 14.04 -6.82 -2.06
CA GLU A 97 13.70 -7.71 -0.93
C GLU A 97 12.21 -8.05 -0.87
N SER A 98 11.36 -7.16 -1.39
CA SER A 98 9.91 -7.32 -1.35
C SER A 98 9.42 -8.35 -2.36
N GLN A 99 8.89 -9.48 -1.86
CA GLN A 99 8.40 -10.57 -2.70
C GLN A 99 7.33 -10.09 -3.71
N GLN A 100 6.43 -9.19 -3.28
CA GLN A 100 5.38 -8.66 -4.16
C GLN A 100 5.98 -7.82 -5.29
N LEU A 101 6.94 -6.94 -4.97
CA LEU A 101 7.57 -6.09 -5.97
C LEU A 101 8.47 -6.92 -6.91
N GLN A 102 9.14 -7.95 -6.40
CA GLN A 102 9.89 -8.90 -7.20
C GLN A 102 9.00 -9.61 -8.23
N THR A 103 7.86 -10.17 -7.82
CA THR A 103 6.90 -10.80 -8.75
C THR A 103 6.39 -9.79 -9.78
N THR A 104 6.07 -8.58 -9.35
CA THR A 104 5.59 -7.50 -10.23
C THR A 104 6.64 -7.14 -11.29
N LEU A 105 7.89 -6.93 -10.89
CA LEU A 105 8.98 -6.59 -11.81
C LEU A 105 9.31 -7.73 -12.78
N ARG A 106 9.16 -9.00 -12.37
CA ARG A 106 9.31 -10.15 -13.28
C ARG A 106 8.28 -10.14 -14.39
N ASP A 107 7.01 -9.92 -14.05
CA ASP A 107 5.92 -9.85 -15.03
C ASP A 107 6.12 -8.65 -15.97
N VAL A 108 6.43 -7.46 -15.42
CA VAL A 108 6.75 -6.27 -16.23
C VAL A 108 7.90 -6.55 -17.20
N ARG A 109 8.99 -7.18 -16.74
CA ARG A 109 10.10 -7.57 -17.61
C ARG A 109 9.65 -8.50 -18.72
N GLU A 110 8.87 -9.53 -18.41
CA GLU A 110 8.37 -10.49 -19.39
C GLU A 110 7.56 -9.77 -20.48
N LYS A 111 6.63 -8.88 -20.09
CA LYS A 111 5.83 -8.10 -21.04
C LYS A 111 6.67 -7.18 -21.92
N VAL A 112 7.67 -6.51 -21.34
CA VAL A 112 8.59 -5.64 -22.09
C VAL A 112 9.43 -6.46 -23.06
N THR A 113 9.92 -7.64 -22.67
CA THR A 113 10.66 -8.55 -23.56
C THR A 113 9.76 -9.11 -24.69
N GLN A 114 8.45 -9.22 -24.45
CA GLN A 114 7.45 -9.57 -25.48
C GLN A 114 7.09 -8.38 -26.41
N GLY A 115 7.69 -7.21 -26.23
CA GLY A 115 7.49 -6.04 -27.08
C GLY A 115 6.40 -5.07 -26.60
N MET A 116 5.84 -5.26 -25.41
CA MET A 116 4.95 -4.27 -24.79
C MET A 116 5.74 -3.05 -24.34
N SER A 117 5.14 -1.84 -24.40
CA SER A 117 5.75 -0.64 -23.82
C SER A 117 5.92 -0.81 -22.30
N LEU A 118 6.93 -0.17 -21.71
CA LEU A 118 7.12 -0.19 -20.26
C LEU A 118 5.91 0.40 -19.54
N ALA A 119 5.34 1.50 -20.06
CA ALA A 119 4.16 2.12 -19.47
C ALA A 119 2.96 1.17 -19.41
N ASP A 120 2.68 0.44 -20.49
CA ASP A 120 1.53 -0.46 -20.53
C ASP A 120 1.76 -1.72 -19.68
N ALA A 121 3.00 -2.22 -19.62
CA ALA A 121 3.38 -3.29 -18.71
C ALA A 121 3.19 -2.88 -17.24
N LEU A 122 3.60 -1.66 -16.86
CA LEU A 122 3.39 -1.12 -15.51
C LEU A 122 1.91 -0.89 -15.19
N ALA A 123 1.09 -0.52 -16.18
CA ALA A 123 -0.34 -0.27 -16.01
C ALA A 123 -1.14 -1.52 -15.59
N LEU A 124 -0.62 -2.72 -15.85
CA LEU A 124 -1.22 -3.98 -15.39
C LEU A 124 -1.16 -4.17 -13.87
N HIS A 125 -0.38 -3.33 -13.16
CA HIS A 125 -0.18 -3.42 -11.71
C HIS A 125 -0.55 -2.11 -10.98
N PRO A 126 -1.83 -1.68 -11.02
CA PRO A 126 -2.30 -0.43 -10.39
C PRO A 126 -2.13 -0.41 -8.87
N GLN A 127 -2.00 -1.59 -8.23
CA GLN A 127 -1.72 -1.72 -6.80
C GLN A 127 -0.29 -1.33 -6.40
N VAL A 128 0.65 -1.23 -7.37
CA VAL A 128 2.04 -0.81 -7.15
C VAL A 128 2.31 0.52 -7.82
N PHE A 129 1.90 0.68 -9.08
CA PHE A 129 2.16 1.87 -9.88
C PHE A 129 0.90 2.72 -10.01
N SER A 130 0.93 3.93 -9.46
CA SER A 130 -0.15 4.91 -9.63
C SER A 130 -0.27 5.39 -11.08
N ASP A 131 -1.44 5.91 -11.45
CA ASP A 131 -1.69 6.47 -12.78
C ASP A 131 -0.69 7.57 -13.17
N LEU A 132 -0.27 8.42 -12.21
CA LEU A 132 0.78 9.41 -12.43
C LEU A 132 2.10 8.75 -12.84
N TYR A 133 2.47 7.67 -12.17
CA TYR A 133 3.71 6.95 -12.46
C TYR A 133 3.68 6.42 -13.89
N VAL A 134 2.60 5.73 -14.24
CA VAL A 134 2.40 5.15 -15.58
C VAL A 134 2.37 6.23 -16.66
N ASN A 135 1.62 7.32 -16.46
CA ASN A 135 1.51 8.41 -17.43
C ASN A 135 2.83 9.16 -17.63
N MET A 136 3.59 9.35 -16.55
CA MET A 136 4.94 9.92 -16.62
C MET A 136 5.88 9.03 -17.44
N VAL A 137 5.90 7.73 -17.15
CA VAL A 137 6.70 6.76 -17.91
C VAL A 137 6.29 6.76 -19.38
N ARG A 138 4.98 6.74 -19.68
CA ARG A 138 4.46 6.80 -21.06
C ARG A 138 4.95 8.04 -21.80
N ALA A 139 4.91 9.21 -21.15
CA ALA A 139 5.44 10.43 -21.74
C ALA A 139 6.95 10.32 -21.99
N GLY A 140 7.71 9.76 -21.04
CA GLY A 140 9.15 9.56 -21.15
C GLY A 140 9.58 8.56 -22.22
N GLU A 141 8.82 7.48 -22.39
CA GLU A 141 9.02 6.53 -23.50
C GLU A 141 8.75 7.20 -24.85
N ALA A 142 7.63 7.91 -24.98
CA ALA A 142 7.26 8.59 -26.22
C ALA A 142 8.24 9.72 -26.61
N SER A 143 8.82 10.43 -25.63
CA SER A 143 9.79 11.50 -25.86
C SER A 143 11.25 11.01 -25.87
N GLY A 144 11.51 9.73 -25.59
CA GLY A 144 12.87 9.19 -25.46
C GLY A 144 13.66 9.72 -24.25
N THR A 145 12.99 10.34 -23.26
CA THR A 145 13.62 10.92 -22.06
C THR A 145 13.29 10.12 -20.80
N LEU A 146 13.27 8.79 -20.91
CA LEU A 146 12.84 7.89 -19.85
C LEU A 146 13.75 7.96 -18.61
N ASP A 147 15.06 8.15 -18.81
CA ASP A 147 16.06 8.34 -17.76
C ASP A 147 15.74 9.54 -16.86
N ALA A 148 15.43 10.69 -17.46
CA ALA A 148 15.07 11.91 -16.75
C ALA A 148 13.73 11.78 -16.02
N ILE A 149 12.76 11.12 -16.66
CA ILE A 149 11.44 10.86 -16.08
C ILE A 149 11.52 9.94 -14.87
N LEU A 150 12.26 8.84 -14.96
CA LEU A 150 12.46 7.91 -13.84
C LEU A 150 13.19 8.61 -12.67
N ALA A 151 14.18 9.46 -12.96
CA ALA A 151 14.86 10.24 -11.92
C ALA A 151 13.91 11.19 -11.19
N ARG A 152 13.03 11.88 -11.93
CA ARG A 152 11.99 12.75 -11.36
C ARG A 152 10.95 11.97 -10.55
N LEU A 153 10.55 10.80 -11.02
CA LEU A 153 9.65 9.91 -10.28
C LEU A 153 10.28 9.44 -8.97
N ALA A 154 11.55 9.07 -8.98
CA ALA A 154 12.28 8.71 -7.77
C ALA A 154 12.34 9.88 -6.77
N ASP A 155 12.64 11.10 -7.23
CA ASP A 155 12.63 12.30 -6.38
C ASP A 155 11.25 12.58 -5.77
N TYR A 156 10.20 12.42 -6.59
CA TYR A 156 8.83 12.61 -6.16
C TYR A 156 8.44 11.59 -5.08
N LEU A 157 8.66 10.29 -5.32
CA LEU A 157 8.35 9.24 -4.37
C LEU A 157 9.12 9.41 -3.05
N GLN A 158 10.41 9.76 -3.13
CA GLN A 158 11.23 10.01 -1.94
C GLN A 158 10.79 11.26 -1.15
N LYS A 159 10.30 12.30 -1.82
CA LYS A 159 9.70 13.48 -1.16
C LYS A 159 8.37 13.12 -0.50
N GLN A 160 7.52 12.35 -1.17
CA GLN A 160 6.25 11.90 -0.58
C GLN A 160 6.46 11.00 0.63
N TYR A 161 7.39 10.05 0.55
CA TYR A 161 7.75 9.20 1.68
C TYR A 161 8.24 10.02 2.88
N ARG A 162 9.13 11.00 2.65
CA ARG A 162 9.61 11.90 3.71
C ARG A 162 8.49 12.70 4.37
N LEU A 163 7.53 13.20 3.59
CA LEU A 163 6.37 13.92 4.13
C LEU A 163 5.52 13.00 5.02
N VAL A 164 5.17 11.81 4.55
CA VAL A 164 4.36 10.85 5.30
C VAL A 164 5.09 10.37 6.55
N SER A 165 6.37 10.02 6.43
CA SER A 165 7.22 9.61 7.55
C SER A 165 7.31 10.70 8.63
N ARG A 166 7.46 11.97 8.23
CA ARG A 166 7.48 13.11 9.18
C ARG A 166 6.16 13.28 9.92
N ILE A 167 5.02 13.06 9.24
CA ILE A 167 3.70 13.08 9.87
C ILE A 167 3.60 11.97 10.92
N TRP A 168 3.98 10.74 10.57
CA TRP A 168 3.97 9.63 11.52
C TRP A 168 4.90 9.87 12.71
N ALA A 169 6.12 10.33 12.47
CA ALA A 169 7.07 10.65 13.53
C ALA A 169 6.54 11.72 14.49
N ALA A 170 5.85 12.75 13.98
CA ALA A 170 5.22 13.78 14.80
C ALA A 170 4.02 13.26 15.62
N LEU A 171 3.32 12.25 15.11
CA LEU A 171 2.18 11.62 15.78
C LEU A 171 2.59 10.55 16.81
N THR A 172 3.79 9.99 16.70
CA THR A 172 4.27 8.95 17.61
C THR A 172 4.20 9.40 19.08
N TYR A 173 4.67 10.60 19.41
CA TYR A 173 4.65 11.09 20.79
C TYR A 173 3.23 11.28 21.35
N PRO A 174 2.31 12.02 20.68
CA PRO A 174 0.92 12.13 21.11
C PRO A 174 0.23 10.78 21.28
N ILE A 175 0.42 9.85 20.34
CA ILE A 175 -0.19 8.51 20.41
C ILE A 175 0.33 7.75 21.62
N MET A 176 1.65 7.73 21.83
CA MET A 176 2.26 7.07 23.00
C MET A 176 1.74 7.65 24.31
N MET A 177 1.65 8.98 24.42
CA MET A 177 1.16 9.62 25.63
C MET A 177 -0.32 9.32 25.90
N VAL A 178 -1.16 9.35 24.86
CA VAL A 178 -2.58 8.96 24.98
C VAL A 178 -2.70 7.49 25.35
N CYS A 179 -1.91 6.59 24.77
CA CYS A 179 -1.92 5.16 25.11
C CYS A 179 -1.53 4.92 26.57
N ILE A 180 -0.42 5.51 27.03
CA ILE A 180 0.04 5.38 28.42
C ILE A 180 -0.98 5.99 29.39
N GLY A 181 -1.41 7.23 29.12
CA GLY A 181 -2.39 7.92 29.96
C GLY A 181 -3.71 7.16 30.06
N THR A 182 -4.22 6.65 28.94
CA THR A 182 -5.42 5.80 28.92
C THR A 182 -5.18 4.51 29.72
N GLY A 183 -4.03 3.85 29.56
CA GLY A 183 -3.69 2.65 30.32
C GLY A 183 -3.66 2.88 31.83
N VAL A 184 -3.09 4.00 32.28
CA VAL A 184 -3.08 4.39 33.70
C VAL A 184 -4.50 4.64 34.21
N VAL A 185 -5.31 5.42 33.47
CA VAL A 185 -6.71 5.69 33.86
C VAL A 185 -7.51 4.39 33.93
N LEU A 186 -7.37 3.49 32.95
CA LEU A 186 -8.02 2.19 32.97
C LEU A 186 -7.59 1.36 34.19
N PHE A 187 -6.29 1.30 34.50
CA PHE A 187 -5.79 0.60 35.68
C PHE A 187 -6.40 1.15 36.99
N LEU A 188 -6.44 2.48 37.13
CA LEU A 188 -7.04 3.12 38.30
C LEU A 188 -8.54 2.79 38.42
N MET A 189 -9.27 2.84 37.30
CA MET A 189 -10.71 2.59 37.26
C MET A 189 -11.08 1.13 37.46
N THR A 190 -10.26 0.19 36.98
CA THR A 190 -10.57 -1.24 37.00
C THR A 190 -10.06 -1.96 38.26
N TYR A 191 -8.94 -1.54 38.82
CA TYR A 191 -8.32 -2.21 39.97
C TYR A 191 -8.32 -1.36 41.24
N LEU A 192 -7.82 -0.12 41.17
CA LEU A 192 -7.61 0.69 42.37
C LEU A 192 -8.93 1.15 43.00
N ILE A 193 -9.82 1.75 42.21
CA ILE A 193 -11.08 2.32 42.69
C ILE A 193 -11.98 1.25 43.33
N PRO A 194 -12.24 0.08 42.70
CA PRO A 194 -13.04 -0.97 43.32
C PRO A 194 -12.46 -1.44 44.67
N LYS A 195 -11.14 -1.52 44.79
CA LYS A 195 -10.46 -1.91 46.03
C LYS A 195 -10.71 -0.90 47.15
N VAL A 196 -10.62 0.40 46.86
CA VAL A 196 -10.95 1.47 47.82
C VAL A 196 -12.42 1.44 48.21
N LEU A 197 -13.33 1.25 47.24
CA LEU A 197 -14.77 1.15 47.49
C LEU A 197 -15.11 -0.02 48.42
N ASN A 198 -14.45 -1.17 48.25
CA ASN A 198 -14.64 -2.34 49.12
C ASN A 198 -14.21 -2.07 50.57
N ILE A 199 -13.12 -1.31 50.78
CA ILE A 199 -12.66 -0.93 52.12
C ILE A 199 -13.65 0.03 52.79
N LEU A 200 -14.19 1.01 52.05
CA LEU A 200 -15.17 1.96 52.58
C LEU A 200 -16.48 1.26 52.99
N LYS A 201 -16.95 0.32 52.17
CA LYS A 201 -18.13 -0.52 52.49
C LYS A 201 -17.91 -1.37 53.74
N ALA A 202 -16.72 -1.95 53.91
CA ALA A 202 -16.39 -2.75 55.10
C ALA A 202 -16.41 -1.94 56.42
N ARG A 203 -16.29 -0.61 56.35
CA ARG A 203 -16.40 0.29 57.51
C ARG A 203 -17.82 0.84 57.75
N ASN A 204 -18.83 0.35 57.02
CA ASN A 204 -20.23 0.82 57.11
C ASN A 204 -20.39 2.35 56.97
N GLN A 205 -19.46 3.04 56.30
CA GLN A 205 -19.59 4.47 56.04
C GLN A 205 -20.37 4.68 54.74
N PRO A 206 -21.36 5.60 54.72
CA PRO A 206 -22.05 5.95 53.48
C PRO A 206 -21.08 6.58 52.48
N LEU A 207 -21.16 6.14 51.23
CA LEU A 207 -20.31 6.66 50.16
C LEU A 207 -20.63 8.14 49.90
N PRO A 208 -19.64 9.04 49.91
CA PRO A 208 -19.84 10.43 49.49
C PRO A 208 -20.34 10.51 48.04
N GLN A 209 -21.12 11.54 47.73
CA GLN A 209 -21.73 11.72 46.40
C GLN A 209 -20.69 11.76 45.26
N ILE A 210 -19.52 12.36 45.50
CA ILE A 210 -18.41 12.41 44.53
C ILE A 210 -17.91 10.99 44.19
N THR A 211 -17.87 10.09 45.17
CA THR A 211 -17.41 8.71 45.00
C THR A 211 -18.41 7.87 44.21
N LEU A 212 -19.71 8.19 44.27
CA LEU A 212 -20.75 7.54 43.46
C LEU A 212 -20.62 7.87 41.96
N ILE A 213 -20.27 9.12 41.63
CA ILE A 213 -19.98 9.53 40.24
C ILE A 213 -18.76 8.76 39.71
N VAL A 214 -17.70 8.68 40.51
CA VAL A 214 -16.48 7.92 40.15
C VAL A 214 -16.80 6.43 39.96
N LYS A 215 -17.63 5.84 40.82
CA LYS A 215 -18.13 4.47 40.67
C LYS A 215 -18.92 4.29 39.38
N ALA A 216 -19.84 5.21 39.05
CA ALA A 216 -20.65 5.13 37.83
C ALA A 216 -19.78 5.20 36.56
N VAL A 217 -18.76 6.06 36.55
CA VAL A 217 -17.79 6.16 35.44
C VAL A 217 -16.92 4.90 35.34
N SER A 218 -16.45 4.38 36.47
CA SER A 218 -15.68 3.12 36.53
C SER A 218 -16.50 1.93 36.01
N ASP A 219 -17.75 1.78 36.46
CA ASP A 219 -18.67 0.73 36.02
C ASP A 219 -18.97 0.85 34.51
N PHE A 220 -19.13 2.09 34.00
CA PHE A 220 -19.32 2.32 32.56
C PHE A 220 -18.10 1.87 31.76
N ILE A 221 -16.89 2.24 32.19
CA ILE A 221 -15.65 1.83 31.51
C ILE A 221 -15.49 0.30 31.57
N LEU A 222 -15.69 -0.33 32.73
CA LEU A 222 -15.54 -1.77 32.93
C LEU A 222 -16.54 -2.59 32.10
N ASN A 223 -17.78 -2.12 31.98
CA ASN A 223 -18.84 -2.86 31.29
C ASN A 223 -18.90 -2.55 29.79
N TYR A 224 -18.54 -1.33 29.38
CA TYR A 224 -18.67 -0.87 28.00
C TYR A 224 -17.35 -0.71 27.22
N TRP A 225 -16.17 -1.02 27.79
CA TRP A 225 -14.91 -0.98 27.03
C TRP A 225 -14.92 -1.82 25.73
N PRO A 226 -15.58 -3.01 25.65
CA PRO A 226 -15.63 -3.76 24.40
C PRO A 226 -16.47 -3.02 23.35
N PHE A 227 -17.57 -2.39 23.76
CA PHE A 227 -18.42 -1.58 22.87
C PHE A 227 -17.71 -0.31 22.39
N LEU A 228 -16.82 0.28 23.20
CA LEU A 228 -15.97 1.40 22.79
C LEU A 228 -15.01 0.98 21.67
N ILE A 229 -14.34 -0.17 21.81
CA ILE A 229 -13.45 -0.70 20.77
C ILE A 229 -14.25 -1.06 19.51
N VAL A 230 -15.38 -1.75 19.65
CA VAL A 230 -16.27 -2.08 18.53
C VAL A 230 -16.80 -0.82 17.85
N GLY A 231 -17.13 0.23 18.61
CA GLY A 231 -17.56 1.52 18.08
C GLY A 231 -16.47 2.22 17.28
N VAL A 232 -15.22 2.24 17.79
CA VAL A 232 -14.08 2.82 17.07
C VAL A 232 -13.77 2.02 15.81
N VAL A 233 -13.72 0.69 15.89
CA VAL A 233 -13.50 -0.19 14.72
C VAL A 233 -14.64 -0.04 13.72
N GLY A 234 -15.89 0.05 14.20
CA GLY A 234 -17.09 0.29 13.40
C GLY A 234 -17.03 1.64 12.69
N LEU A 235 -16.60 2.70 13.37
CA LEU A 235 -16.43 4.02 12.79
C LEU A 235 -15.32 4.03 11.73
N VAL A 236 -14.17 3.42 12.01
CA VAL A 236 -13.05 3.32 11.05
C VAL A 236 -13.45 2.52 9.82
N THR A 237 -14.13 1.39 10.00
CA THR A 237 -14.63 0.57 8.88
C THR A 237 -15.73 1.27 8.11
N PHE A 238 -16.64 1.99 8.77
CA PHE A 238 -17.66 2.82 8.13
C PHE A 238 -17.04 3.95 7.31
N LEU A 239 -16.07 4.70 7.86
CA LEU A 239 -15.34 5.74 7.14
C LEU A 239 -14.53 5.16 5.97
N SER A 240 -13.96 3.97 6.13
CA SER A 240 -13.26 3.24 5.07
C SER A 240 -14.19 2.78 3.95
N LEU A 241 -15.40 2.34 4.27
CA LEU A 241 -16.41 2.00 3.26
C LEU A 241 -17.00 3.26 2.59
N ALA A 242 -17.27 4.30 3.37
CA ALA A 242 -17.81 5.56 2.87
C ALA A 242 -16.81 6.26 1.94
N SER A 243 -15.51 6.21 2.23
CA SER A 243 -14.46 6.77 1.36
C SER A 243 -14.27 6.01 0.04
N LYS A 244 -14.73 4.77 -0.08
CA LYS A 244 -14.78 4.03 -1.37
C LYS A 244 -15.94 4.48 -2.27
N THR A 245 -16.94 5.18 -1.71
CA THR A 245 -18.11 5.64 -2.46
C THR A 245 -17.90 7.10 -2.87
N LYS A 246 -18.15 7.50 -4.13
CA LYS A 246 -17.94 8.88 -4.62
C LYS A 246 -18.62 9.93 -3.73
N THR A 247 -19.90 9.71 -3.39
CA THR A 247 -20.67 10.62 -2.51
C THR A 247 -20.12 10.68 -1.08
N GLY A 248 -19.61 9.57 -0.57
CA GLY A 248 -19.03 9.49 0.77
C GLY A 248 -17.66 10.15 0.86
N LYS A 249 -16.80 9.94 -0.14
CA LYS A 249 -15.51 10.62 -0.27
C LYS A 249 -15.67 12.13 -0.29
N LYS A 250 -16.58 12.67 -1.12
CA LYS A 250 -16.87 14.11 -1.18
C LYS A 250 -17.36 14.70 0.16
N ARG A 251 -18.19 13.98 0.91
CA ARG A 251 -18.66 14.41 2.25
C ARG A 251 -17.54 14.41 3.28
N ILE A 252 -16.71 13.37 3.29
CA ILE A 252 -15.56 13.24 4.18
C ILE A 252 -14.54 14.36 3.90
N ASP A 253 -14.19 14.55 2.63
CA ASP A 253 -13.24 15.60 2.20
C ASP A 253 -13.77 17.00 2.56
N SER A 254 -15.06 17.25 2.38
CA SER A 254 -15.68 18.53 2.78
C SER A 254 -15.66 18.74 4.30
N LEU A 255 -15.93 17.69 5.09
CA LEU A 255 -15.88 17.77 6.55
C LEU A 255 -14.46 18.03 7.05
N LEU A 256 -13.46 17.34 6.51
CA LEU A 256 -12.05 17.55 6.87
C LEU A 256 -11.58 18.97 6.56
N LEU A 257 -12.02 19.56 5.44
CA LEU A 257 -11.66 20.92 5.05
C LEU A 257 -12.24 21.99 5.98
N ARG A 258 -13.34 21.71 6.69
CA ARG A 258 -13.96 22.63 7.65
C ARG A 258 -13.24 22.69 8.99
N LEU A 259 -12.39 21.70 9.29
CA LEU A 259 -11.61 21.69 10.53
C LEU A 259 -10.45 22.70 10.45
N PRO A 260 -10.26 23.60 11.44
CA PRO A 260 -9.36 24.74 11.32
C PRO A 260 -7.88 24.34 11.10
N ILE A 261 -7.40 23.31 11.82
CA ILE A 261 -6.01 22.84 11.72
C ILE A 261 -5.85 21.84 10.56
N VAL A 262 -6.76 20.86 10.48
CA VAL A 262 -6.70 19.78 9.50
C VAL A 262 -6.96 20.31 8.09
N GLY A 263 -7.97 21.14 7.89
CA GLY A 263 -8.29 21.72 6.58
C GLY A 263 -7.18 22.60 6.02
N ALA A 264 -6.49 23.37 6.87
CA ALA A 264 -5.33 24.15 6.46
C ALA A 264 -4.16 23.25 5.97
N LEU A 265 -3.94 22.12 6.63
CA LEU A 265 -2.92 21.14 6.24
C LEU A 265 -3.26 20.49 4.89
N PHE A 266 -4.48 20.00 4.71
CA PHE A 266 -4.92 19.36 3.47
C PHE A 266 -4.87 20.32 2.28
N ARG A 267 -5.27 21.59 2.47
CA ARG A 267 -5.17 22.62 1.43
C ARG A 267 -3.71 22.91 1.05
N LYS A 268 -2.80 23.06 2.02
CA LYS A 268 -1.36 23.23 1.74
C LYS A 268 -0.76 22.03 1.02
N GLN A 269 -1.16 20.82 1.39
CA GLN A 269 -0.74 19.59 0.74
C GLN A 269 -1.25 19.50 -0.71
N ALA A 270 -2.52 19.84 -0.94
CA ALA A 270 -3.14 19.84 -2.25
C ALA A 270 -2.45 20.83 -3.19
N VAL A 271 -2.25 22.08 -2.74
CA VAL A 271 -1.51 23.11 -3.50
C VAL A 271 -0.08 22.64 -3.81
N SER A 272 0.62 22.07 -2.82
CA SER A 272 1.98 21.57 -3.03
C SER A 272 2.04 20.44 -4.06
N ARG A 273 1.13 19.45 -4.00
CA ARG A 273 1.06 18.37 -5.00
C ARG A 273 0.71 18.92 -6.37
N PHE A 274 -0.30 19.79 -6.46
CA PHE A 274 -0.70 20.45 -7.70
C PHE A 274 0.50 21.15 -8.35
N SER A 275 1.16 22.06 -7.62
CA SER A 275 2.29 22.83 -8.13
C SER A 275 3.46 21.93 -8.52
N MET A 276 3.76 20.89 -7.72
CA MET A 276 4.87 19.98 -8.02
C MET A 276 4.60 19.13 -9.25
N THR A 277 3.42 18.52 -9.36
CA THR A 277 3.02 17.70 -10.51
C THR A 277 2.95 18.56 -11.78
N MET A 278 2.30 19.73 -11.72
CA MET A 278 2.23 20.66 -12.84
C MET A 278 3.63 21.06 -13.32
N SER A 279 4.53 21.40 -12.38
CA SER A 279 5.90 21.79 -12.71
C SER A 279 6.71 20.65 -13.32
N ILE A 280 6.46 19.39 -12.93
CA ILE A 280 7.08 18.22 -13.53
C ILE A 280 6.57 18.01 -14.97
N LEU A 281 5.26 18.03 -15.19
CA LEU A 281 4.65 17.79 -16.51
C LEU A 281 5.04 18.88 -17.52
N LEU A 282 5.01 20.15 -17.12
CA LEU A 282 5.43 21.26 -17.97
C LEU A 282 6.92 21.17 -18.32
N ARG A 283 7.79 20.84 -17.36
CA ARG A 283 9.21 20.60 -17.63
C ARG A 283 9.50 19.34 -18.44
N SER A 284 8.50 18.48 -18.66
CA SER A 284 8.58 17.31 -19.53
C SER A 284 8.00 17.60 -20.92
N GLY A 285 7.67 18.86 -21.22
CA GLY A 285 7.19 19.27 -22.54
C GLY A 285 5.71 18.97 -22.82
N LEU A 286 4.93 18.55 -21.82
CA LEU A 286 3.50 18.33 -22.05
C LEU A 286 2.77 19.67 -22.21
N PRO A 287 1.81 19.76 -23.16
CA PRO A 287 0.94 20.93 -23.28
C PRO A 287 0.23 21.27 -21.96
N VAL A 288 0.05 22.55 -21.69
CA VAL A 288 -0.55 23.04 -20.42
C VAL A 288 -1.93 22.42 -20.18
N ILE A 289 -2.77 22.31 -21.21
CA ILE A 289 -4.13 21.76 -21.12
C ILE A 289 -4.09 20.27 -20.72
N ARG A 290 -3.27 19.47 -21.40
CA ARG A 290 -3.09 18.04 -21.06
C ARG A 290 -2.48 17.86 -19.67
N SER A 291 -1.60 18.77 -19.27
CA SER A 291 -1.02 18.78 -17.93
C SER A 291 -2.07 19.06 -16.86
N LEU A 292 -3.00 19.99 -17.10
CA LEU A 292 -4.11 20.29 -16.20
C LEU A 292 -5.07 19.11 -16.05
N GLU A 293 -5.41 18.42 -17.13
CA GLU A 293 -6.25 17.22 -17.09
C GLU A 293 -5.63 16.12 -16.22
N ILE A 294 -4.33 15.84 -16.40
CA ILE A 294 -3.60 14.85 -15.60
C ILE A 294 -3.53 15.27 -14.12
N VAL A 295 -3.24 16.55 -13.86
CA VAL A 295 -3.11 17.06 -12.48
C VAL A 295 -4.43 17.04 -11.73
N ARG A 296 -5.56 17.38 -12.38
CA ARG A 296 -6.90 17.35 -11.77
C ARG A 296 -7.18 16.01 -11.10
N ASP A 297 -6.86 14.92 -11.79
CA ASP A 297 -7.15 13.56 -11.31
C ASP A 297 -6.19 13.12 -10.18
N LEU A 298 -5.15 13.92 -9.88
CA LEU A 298 -4.09 13.63 -8.90
C LEU A 298 -4.14 14.46 -7.61
N VAL A 299 -4.94 15.53 -7.56
CA VAL A 299 -5.06 16.38 -6.35
C VAL A 299 -5.66 15.59 -5.17
N GLY A 300 -6.26 14.43 -5.40
CA GLY A 300 -6.56 13.41 -4.40
C GLY A 300 -7.78 13.73 -3.51
N ASN A 301 -8.08 15.01 -3.33
CA ASN A 301 -9.28 15.54 -2.68
C ASN A 301 -10.31 15.91 -3.77
N GLU A 302 -11.53 15.37 -3.70
CA GLU A 302 -12.57 15.62 -4.73
C GLU A 302 -13.18 17.04 -4.65
N VAL A 303 -12.88 17.78 -3.58
CA VAL A 303 -13.45 19.10 -3.28
C VAL A 303 -12.48 20.24 -3.65
N VAL A 304 -11.19 19.95 -3.82
CA VAL A 304 -10.12 20.95 -4.08
C VAL A 304 -9.73 20.96 -5.55
#